data_AF-A0A7X6P815-F1
#
_entry.id   AF-A0A7X6P815-F1
#
_cell.length_a   1.000
_cell.length_b   1.000
_cell.length_c   1.000
_cell.angle_alpha   90.00
_cell.angle_beta   90.00
_cell.angle_gamma   90.00
#
_symmetry.space_group_name_H-M   'P 1'
#
loop_
_entity.id
_entity.type
_entity.pdbx_description
1 polymer ?
#
loop_
_entity_poly.entity_id
_entity_poly.type
_entity_poly.pdbx_seq_one_letter_code
_entity_poly.pdbx_strand_id
1 'polypeptide(L)'
;MVQPTSSRKQRRQWFLLYITFLFLLSEAILFMPFANERKETSPTMLYIAGATFWFGLLGVIVMALVINSARKRSQRFNKLYPGLKQLGVVHFFRNKPAVIADLVMFVSIIGFIIATSLRAKLLVSFLLLAISVFSFGMHCMLNGINYKYINHKAGRENV
;
A
#
# COMPACT_ATOMS: atom_id res chain seq x y z
N MET A 1 17.58 -2.09 -27.44
CA MET A 1 18.16 -1.26 -26.36
C MET A 1 17.77 -1.89 -25.01
N VAL A 2 18.70 -2.57 -24.33
CA VAL A 2 18.44 -3.25 -23.05
C VAL A 2 18.47 -2.19 -21.94
N GLN A 3 17.31 -1.85 -21.37
CA GLN A 3 17.22 -0.93 -20.25
C GLN A 3 17.84 -1.57 -18.99
N PRO A 4 18.71 -0.86 -18.24
CA PRO A 4 19.37 -1.41 -17.08
C PRO A 4 18.35 -1.83 -16.01
N THR A 5 18.53 -3.02 -15.45
CA THR A 5 17.68 -3.51 -14.36
C THR A 5 17.89 -2.64 -13.12
N SER A 6 16.80 -2.17 -12.50
CA SER A 6 16.86 -1.38 -11.26
C SER A 6 17.71 -2.06 -10.18
N SER A 7 18.49 -1.30 -9.43
CA SER A 7 19.29 -1.84 -8.33
C SER A 7 18.40 -2.24 -7.15
N ARG A 8 18.89 -3.14 -6.28
CA ARG A 8 18.14 -3.53 -5.06
C ARG A 8 17.86 -2.34 -4.14
N LYS A 9 18.80 -1.39 -4.05
CA LYS A 9 18.64 -0.14 -3.28
C LYS A 9 17.48 0.68 -3.85
N GLN A 10 17.42 0.84 -5.18
CA GLN A 10 16.36 1.57 -5.85
C GLN A 10 14.99 0.92 -5.67
N ARG A 11 14.89 -0.42 -5.80
CA ARG A 11 13.63 -1.14 -5.53
C ARG A 11 13.13 -0.95 -4.10
N ARG A 12 14.04 -0.96 -3.13
CA ARG A 12 13.70 -0.70 -1.72
C ARG A 12 13.23 0.74 -1.52
N GLN A 13 13.84 1.72 -2.18
CA GLN A 13 13.39 3.11 -2.12
C GLN A 13 11.97 3.26 -2.67
N TRP A 14 11.66 2.66 -3.82
CA TRP A 14 10.30 2.68 -4.36
C TRP A 14 9.28 2.04 -3.41
N PHE A 15 9.66 0.94 -2.76
CA PHE A 15 8.81 0.31 -1.76
C PHE A 15 8.58 1.20 -0.53
N LEU A 16 9.61 1.89 -0.05
CA LEU A 16 9.46 2.85 1.05
C LEU A 16 8.58 4.03 0.65
N LEU A 17 8.75 4.59 -0.55
CA LEU A 17 7.88 5.64 -1.08
C LEU A 17 6.43 5.19 -1.18
N TYR A 18 6.18 3.95 -1.64
CA TYR A 18 4.84 3.36 -1.64
C TYR A 18 4.23 3.33 -0.23
N ILE A 19 4.99 2.89 0.77
CA ILE A 19 4.54 2.87 2.18
C ILE A 19 4.26 4.29 2.66
N THR A 20 5.13 5.26 2.35
CA THR A 20 4.93 6.66 2.75
C THR A 20 3.64 7.23 2.18
N PHE A 21 3.38 7.06 0.89
CA PHE A 21 2.12 7.54 0.30
C PHE A 21 0.89 6.82 0.86
N LEU A 22 1.01 5.52 1.14
CA LEU A 22 -0.06 4.74 1.74
C LEU A 22 -0.35 5.19 3.19
N PHE A 23 0.70 5.54 3.93
CA PHE A 23 0.57 6.13 5.26
C PHE A 23 -0.12 7.49 5.19
N LEU A 24 0.33 8.39 4.31
CA LEU A 24 -0.31 9.70 4.10
C LEU A 24 -1.79 9.57 3.71
N LEU A 25 -2.13 8.62 2.84
CA LEU A 25 -3.52 8.33 2.46
C LEU A 25 -4.35 7.90 3.68
N SER A 26 -3.81 7.01 4.51
CA SER A 26 -4.50 6.46 5.68
C SER A 26 -4.64 7.51 6.79
N GLU A 27 -3.61 8.32 6.99
CA GLU A 27 -3.60 9.45 7.91
C GLU A 27 -4.64 10.51 7.51
N ALA A 28 -4.72 10.84 6.21
CA ALA A 28 -5.73 11.77 5.71
C ALA A 28 -7.16 11.30 6.01
N ILE A 29 -7.43 9.99 5.87
CA ILE A 29 -8.71 9.39 6.25
C ILE A 29 -8.97 9.57 7.74
N LEU A 30 -8.01 9.22 8.61
CA LEU A 30 -8.14 9.35 10.06
C LEU A 30 -8.48 10.79 10.50
N PHE A 31 -7.93 11.79 9.81
CA PHE A 31 -8.16 13.20 10.15
C PHE A 31 -9.46 13.80 9.60
N MET A 32 -10.14 13.14 8.65
CA MET A 32 -11.41 13.62 8.09
C MET A 32 -12.49 14.00 9.12
N PRO A 33 -12.79 13.22 10.18
CA PRO A 33 -13.81 13.61 11.16
C PRO A 33 -13.48 14.95 11.84
N PHE A 34 -12.22 15.18 12.20
CA PHE A 34 -11.79 16.45 12.82
C PHE A 34 -11.86 17.63 11.85
N ALA A 35 -11.56 17.38 10.57
CA ALA A 35 -11.69 18.40 9.54
C ALA A 35 -13.17 18.75 9.28
N ASN A 36 -14.06 17.76 9.35
CA ASN A 36 -15.48 17.96 9.15
C ASN A 36 -16.14 18.71 10.32
N GLU A 37 -15.75 18.43 11.56
CA GLU A 37 -16.23 19.15 12.75
C GLU A 37 -15.93 20.65 12.69
N ARG A 38 -14.80 21.03 12.08
CA ARG A 38 -14.35 22.43 11.97
C ARG A 38 -14.70 23.10 10.65
N LYS A 39 -15.48 22.46 9.78
CA LYS A 39 -15.77 22.95 8.43
C LYS A 39 -16.36 24.36 8.42
N GLU A 40 -17.30 24.64 9.32
CA GLU A 40 -18.01 25.92 9.40
C GLU A 40 -17.12 27.05 9.98
N THR A 41 -16.11 26.70 10.78
CA THR A 41 -15.20 27.68 11.42
C THR A 41 -13.96 27.94 10.58
N SER A 42 -13.41 26.91 9.93
CA SER A 42 -12.21 27.02 9.10
C SER A 42 -12.18 25.92 8.03
N PRO A 43 -12.60 26.20 6.78
CA PRO A 43 -12.61 25.20 5.71
C PRO A 43 -11.20 24.73 5.30
N THR A 44 -10.15 25.45 5.72
CA THR A 44 -8.75 25.15 5.46
C THR A 44 -8.35 23.72 5.83
N MET A 45 -8.79 23.23 6.99
CA MET A 45 -8.44 21.86 7.42
C MET A 45 -9.06 20.79 6.51
N LEU A 46 -10.27 21.05 6.00
CA LEU A 46 -10.94 20.16 5.07
C LEU A 46 -10.20 20.12 3.72
N TYR A 47 -9.77 21.28 3.21
CA TYR A 47 -8.99 21.34 1.98
C TYR A 47 -7.62 20.66 2.12
N ILE A 48 -6.93 20.83 3.24
CA ILE A 48 -5.65 20.15 3.51
C ILE A 48 -5.87 18.63 3.57
N ALA A 49 -6.85 18.16 4.33
CA ALA A 49 -7.15 16.73 4.42
C ALA A 49 -7.50 16.12 3.05
N GLY A 50 -8.32 16.81 2.26
CA GLY A 50 -8.66 16.41 0.90
C GLY A 50 -7.45 16.38 -0.04
N ALA A 51 -6.61 17.42 0.00
CA ALA A 51 -5.39 17.48 -0.81
C ALA A 51 -4.41 16.36 -0.45
N THR A 52 -4.18 16.11 0.84
CA THR A 52 -3.32 15.00 1.31
C THR A 52 -3.89 13.65 0.92
N PHE A 53 -5.22 13.46 0.99
CA PHE A 53 -5.88 12.24 0.53
C PHE A 53 -5.60 11.98 -0.96
N TRP A 54 -5.86 12.95 -1.83
CA TRP A 54 -5.66 12.78 -3.28
C TRP A 54 -4.18 12.60 -3.64
N PHE A 55 -3.29 13.35 -2.99
CA PHE A 55 -1.85 13.22 -3.19
C PHE A 55 -1.33 11.85 -2.75
N GLY A 56 -1.76 11.38 -1.57
CA GLY A 56 -1.46 10.02 -1.09
C GLY A 56 -1.97 8.95 -2.03
N LEU A 57 -3.24 9.05 -2.47
CA LEU A 57 -3.85 8.09 -3.39
C LEU A 57 -3.09 8.01 -4.73
N LEU A 58 -2.81 9.16 -5.35
CA LEU A 58 -2.07 9.22 -6.60
C LEU A 58 -0.67 8.64 -6.43
N GLY A 59 0.01 8.98 -5.33
CA GLY A 59 1.33 8.47 -5.00
C GLY A 59 1.36 6.93 -4.86
N VAL A 60 0.38 6.35 -4.15
CA VAL A 60 0.23 4.88 -4.01
C VAL A 60 0.07 4.22 -5.39
N ILE A 61 -0.82 4.75 -6.23
CA ILE A 61 -1.08 4.21 -7.58
C ILE A 61 0.17 4.31 -8.45
N VAL A 62 0.81 5.48 -8.51
CA VAL A 62 2.00 5.70 -9.33
C VAL A 62 3.14 4.79 -8.88
N MET A 63 3.41 4.68 -7.58
CA MET A 63 4.46 3.79 -7.07
C MET A 63 4.16 2.32 -7.37
N ALA A 64 2.91 1.88 -7.22
CA ALA A 64 2.52 0.52 -7.58
C ALA A 64 2.75 0.23 -9.08
N LEU A 65 2.44 1.19 -9.95
CA LEU A 65 2.69 1.09 -11.39
C LEU A 65 4.18 1.08 -11.73
N VAL A 66 4.99 1.92 -11.08
CA VAL A 66 6.45 1.95 -11.24
C VAL A 66 7.07 0.61 -10.87
N ILE A 67 6.73 0.08 -9.68
CA ILE A 67 7.23 -1.22 -9.21
C ILE A 67 6.80 -2.34 -10.16
N ASN A 68 5.54 -2.36 -10.58
CA ASN A 68 5.02 -3.39 -11.48
C ASN A 68 5.67 -3.30 -12.87
N SER A 69 5.88 -2.11 -13.39
CA SER A 69 6.52 -1.88 -14.69
C SER A 69 8.00 -2.26 -14.67
N ALA A 70 8.72 -1.89 -13.61
CA ALA A 70 10.11 -2.27 -13.42
C ALA A 70 10.28 -3.80 -13.31
N ARG A 71 9.36 -4.47 -12.60
CA ARG A 71 9.29 -5.93 -12.56
C ARG A 71 9.09 -6.51 -13.95
N LYS A 72 8.06 -6.07 -14.69
CA LYS A 72 7.74 -6.57 -16.04
C LYS A 72 8.90 -6.40 -17.02
N ARG A 73 9.70 -5.34 -16.89
CA ARG A 73 10.89 -5.08 -17.71
C ARG A 73 12.10 -5.92 -17.32
N SER A 74 12.13 -6.52 -16.13
CA SER A 74 13.27 -7.31 -15.67
C SER A 74 13.27 -8.72 -16.29
N GLN A 75 13.96 -8.86 -17.43
CA GLN A 75 14.09 -10.16 -18.11
C GLN A 75 14.74 -11.23 -17.23
N ARG A 76 15.77 -10.89 -16.43
CA ARG A 76 16.42 -11.83 -15.49
C ARG A 76 15.42 -12.38 -14.47
N PHE A 77 14.62 -11.51 -13.86
CA PHE A 77 13.60 -11.93 -12.90
C PHE A 77 12.50 -12.75 -13.57
N ASN A 78 12.02 -12.33 -14.75
CA ASN A 78 10.99 -13.06 -15.48
C ASN A 78 11.47 -14.43 -15.97
N LYS A 79 12.76 -14.58 -16.33
CA LYS A 79 13.35 -15.88 -16.70
C LYS A 79 13.44 -16.83 -15.51
N LEU A 80 13.67 -16.31 -14.31
CA LEU A 80 13.70 -17.10 -13.07
C LEU A 80 12.29 -17.46 -12.56
N TYR A 81 11.28 -16.66 -12.91
CA TYR A 81 9.88 -16.83 -12.52
C TYR A 81 8.93 -16.79 -13.73
N PRO A 82 9.09 -17.66 -14.74
CA PRO A 82 8.42 -17.56 -16.04
C PRO A 82 6.89 -17.73 -15.97
N GLY A 83 6.39 -18.40 -14.93
CA GLY A 83 4.96 -18.67 -14.74
C GLY A 83 4.22 -17.74 -13.76
N LEU A 84 4.89 -16.82 -13.06
CA LEU A 84 4.21 -16.01 -12.05
C LEU A 84 3.54 -14.77 -12.69
N LYS A 85 2.30 -14.93 -13.13
CA LYS A 85 1.36 -13.82 -13.43
C LYS A 85 0.54 -13.39 -12.21
N GLN A 86 1.03 -13.68 -11.00
CA GLN A 86 0.25 -13.59 -9.77
C GLN A 86 0.04 -12.13 -9.33
N LEU A 87 -1.21 -11.66 -9.39
CA LEU A 87 -1.64 -10.41 -8.80
C LEU A 87 -1.72 -10.58 -7.27
N GLY A 88 -1.07 -9.70 -6.51
CA GLY A 88 -1.01 -9.78 -5.05
C GLY A 88 -2.37 -9.70 -4.35
N VAL A 89 -3.37 -9.10 -5.01
CA VAL A 89 -4.73 -8.90 -4.50
C VAL A 89 -5.48 -10.21 -4.22
N VAL A 90 -5.11 -11.30 -4.89
CA VAL A 90 -5.86 -12.59 -4.82
C VAL A 90 -5.20 -13.58 -3.86
N HIS A 91 -4.04 -13.23 -3.29
CA HIS A 91 -3.21 -14.16 -2.54
C HIS A 91 -3.08 -13.68 -1.10
N PHE A 92 -3.30 -14.57 -0.15
CA PHE A 92 -3.17 -14.29 1.28
C PHE A 92 -2.03 -15.10 1.89
N PHE A 93 -1.53 -14.63 3.02
CA PHE A 93 -0.61 -15.32 3.93
C PHE A 93 0.68 -15.84 3.27
N ARG A 94 1.19 -15.14 2.24
CA ARG A 94 2.32 -15.65 1.43
C ARG A 94 3.67 -15.55 2.10
N ASN A 95 3.82 -14.68 3.09
CA ASN A 95 5.05 -14.47 3.85
C ASN A 95 4.74 -13.85 5.22
N LYS A 96 5.70 -13.90 6.16
CA LYS A 96 5.51 -13.39 7.53
C LYS A 96 4.94 -11.95 7.59
N PRO A 97 5.50 -10.95 6.88
CA PRO A 97 4.93 -9.60 6.93
C PRO A 97 3.55 -9.52 6.25
N ALA A 98 3.29 -10.30 5.21
CA ALA A 98 1.98 -10.37 4.58
C ALA A 98 0.91 -10.96 5.51
N VAL A 99 1.25 -12.00 6.29
CA VAL A 99 0.33 -12.58 7.28
C VAL A 99 -0.13 -11.52 8.28
N ILE A 100 0.79 -10.69 8.77
CA ILE A 100 0.46 -9.60 9.70
C ILE A 100 -0.48 -8.59 9.04
N ALA A 101 -0.16 -8.16 7.81
CA ALA A 101 -1.01 -7.22 7.06
C ALA A 101 -2.42 -7.80 6.82
N ASP A 102 -2.52 -9.07 6.45
CA ASP A 102 -3.79 -9.73 6.17
C ASP A 102 -4.66 -9.87 7.42
N LEU A 103 -4.07 -10.24 8.56
CA LEU A 103 -4.78 -10.33 9.84
C LEU A 103 -5.29 -8.95 10.27
N VAL A 104 -4.44 -7.92 10.22
CA VAL A 104 -4.82 -6.54 10.57
C VAL A 104 -5.93 -6.04 9.64
N MET A 105 -5.86 -6.38 8.35
CA MET A 105 -6.90 -6.05 7.37
C MET A 105 -8.23 -6.69 7.71
N PHE A 106 -8.27 -8.00 7.96
CA PHE A 106 -9.53 -8.68 8.30
C PHE A 106 -10.13 -8.16 9.61
N VAL A 107 -9.31 -8.02 10.65
CA VAL A 107 -9.76 -7.50 11.96
C VAL A 107 -10.31 -6.08 11.84
N SER A 108 -9.62 -5.21 11.10
CA SER A 108 -10.04 -3.82 10.93
C SER A 108 -11.28 -3.68 10.04
N ILE A 109 -11.43 -4.48 8.98
CA ILE A 109 -12.64 -4.51 8.15
C ILE A 109 -13.84 -5.00 8.95
N ILE A 110 -13.71 -6.13 9.67
CA ILE A 110 -14.78 -6.67 10.51
C ILE A 110 -15.15 -5.65 11.59
N GLY A 111 -14.14 -5.08 12.26
CA GLY A 111 -14.34 -4.03 13.25
C GLY A 111 -15.07 -2.82 12.66
N PHE A 112 -14.67 -2.36 11.47
CA PHE A 112 -15.30 -1.22 10.79
C PHE A 112 -16.77 -1.46 10.50
N ILE A 113 -17.11 -2.66 10.00
CA ILE A 113 -18.50 -3.07 9.73
C ILE A 113 -19.29 -3.04 11.04
N ILE A 114 -18.80 -3.71 12.09
CA ILE A 114 -19.47 -3.75 13.40
C ILE A 114 -19.65 -2.34 13.97
N ALA A 115 -18.60 -1.51 13.98
CA ALA A 115 -18.64 -0.15 14.49
C ALA A 115 -19.66 0.71 13.74
N THR A 116 -19.73 0.57 12.42
CA THR A 116 -20.70 1.30 11.59
C THR A 116 -22.13 0.81 11.83
N SER A 117 -22.35 -0.51 11.91
CA SER A 117 -23.66 -1.11 12.19
C SER A 117 -24.19 -0.71 13.57
N LEU A 118 -23.32 -0.63 14.58
CA LEU A 118 -23.68 -0.22 15.94
C LEU A 118 -23.69 1.31 16.14
N ARG A 119 -23.45 2.10 15.08
CA ARG A 119 -23.34 3.56 15.15
C ARG A 119 -22.36 4.02 16.24
N ALA A 120 -21.22 3.34 16.32
CA ALA A 120 -20.13 3.73 17.21
C ALA A 120 -19.65 5.16 16.90
N LYS A 121 -18.81 5.70 17.80
CA LYS A 121 -18.22 7.04 17.62
C LYS A 121 -17.56 7.15 16.25
N LEU A 122 -17.83 8.26 15.53
CA LEU A 122 -17.32 8.51 14.18
C LEU A 122 -15.80 8.28 14.07
N LEU A 123 -15.05 8.77 15.06
CA LEU A 123 -13.60 8.61 15.14
C LEU A 123 -13.16 7.12 15.14
N VAL A 124 -13.91 6.23 15.80
CA VAL A 124 -13.60 4.80 15.83
C VAL A 124 -13.77 4.17 14.45
N SER A 125 -14.86 4.51 13.74
CA SER A 125 -15.08 4.04 12.37
C SER A 125 -14.00 4.55 11.42
N PHE A 126 -13.60 5.82 11.51
CA PHE A 126 -12.53 6.36 10.67
C PHE A 126 -11.15 5.79 11.02
N LEU A 127 -10.87 5.49 12.29
CA LEU A 127 -9.66 4.78 12.70
C LEU A 127 -9.59 3.38 12.10
N LEU A 128 -10.68 2.60 12.21
CA LEU A 128 -10.74 1.26 11.65
C LEU A 128 -10.64 1.29 10.11
N LEU A 129 -11.26 2.29 9.46
CA LEU A 129 -11.14 2.50 8.02
C LEU A 129 -9.70 2.84 7.61
N ALA A 130 -9.03 3.73 8.33
CA ALA A 130 -7.63 4.09 8.06
C ALA A 130 -6.70 2.87 8.18
N ILE A 131 -6.86 2.07 9.25
CA ILE A 131 -6.12 0.82 9.44
C ILE A 131 -6.43 -0.17 8.31
N SER A 132 -7.69 -0.29 7.91
CA SER A 132 -8.12 -1.16 6.81
C SER A 132 -7.49 -0.74 5.47
N VAL A 133 -7.48 0.55 5.14
CA VAL A 133 -6.89 1.05 3.89
C VAL A 133 -5.37 0.82 3.88
N PHE A 134 -4.69 1.11 4.99
CA PHE A 134 -3.25 0.86 5.11
C PHE A 134 -2.93 -0.62 4.95
N SER A 135 -3.61 -1.48 5.71
CA SER A 135 -3.36 -2.92 5.71
C SER A 135 -3.73 -3.57 4.38
N PHE A 136 -4.79 -3.12 3.70
CA PHE A 136 -5.15 -3.57 2.35
C PHE A 136 -4.09 -3.21 1.30
N GLY A 137 -3.55 -1.98 1.34
CA GLY A 137 -2.43 -1.60 0.46
C GLY A 137 -1.19 -2.46 0.72
N MET A 138 -0.87 -2.70 1.99
CA MET A 138 0.22 -3.61 2.36
C MET A 138 -0.05 -5.06 1.91
N HIS A 139 -1.27 -5.58 2.05
CA HIS A 139 -1.69 -6.88 1.53
C HIS A 139 -1.39 -6.98 0.02
N CYS A 140 -1.83 -6.00 -0.75
CA CYS A 140 -1.66 -5.97 -2.21
C CYS A 140 -0.18 -6.00 -2.62
N MET A 141 0.68 -5.28 -1.89
CA MET A 141 2.10 -5.19 -2.20
C MET A 141 2.87 -6.42 -1.69
N LEU A 142 2.67 -6.82 -0.44
CA LEU A 142 3.43 -7.87 0.25
C LEU A 142 3.06 -9.29 -0.22
N ASN A 143 1.81 -9.55 -0.55
CA ASN A 143 1.39 -10.87 -1.06
C ASN A 143 1.71 -11.07 -2.55
N GLY A 144 1.98 -9.98 -3.26
CA GLY A 144 2.24 -10.00 -4.70
C GLY A 144 3.66 -10.40 -5.09
N ILE A 145 3.80 -10.76 -6.38
CA ILE A 145 5.11 -10.96 -7.01
C ILE A 145 6.01 -9.71 -6.94
N ASN A 146 5.43 -8.53 -6.80
CA ASN A 146 6.16 -7.28 -6.61
C ASN A 146 7.07 -7.33 -5.36
N TYR A 147 6.60 -7.89 -4.25
CA TYR A 147 7.42 -8.06 -3.05
C TYR A 147 8.59 -9.02 -3.26
N LYS A 148 8.37 -10.12 -3.99
CA LYS A 148 9.44 -11.03 -4.39
C LYS A 148 10.48 -10.32 -5.25
N TYR A 149 10.04 -9.50 -6.21
CA TYR A 149 10.93 -8.69 -7.06
C TYR A 149 11.75 -7.68 -6.26
N ILE A 150 11.12 -6.96 -5.32
CA ILE A 150 11.81 -5.99 -4.45
C ILE A 150 12.93 -6.67 -3.66
N ASN A 151 12.66 -7.84 -3.08
CA ASN A 151 13.61 -8.56 -2.23
C ASN A 151 14.57 -9.49 -2.99
N HIS A 152 14.33 -9.73 -4.28
CA HIS A 152 15.19 -10.58 -5.09
C HIS A 152 16.63 -10.04 -5.07
N LYS A 153 17.58 -10.87 -4.62
CA LYS A 153 19.00 -10.60 -4.76
C LYS A 153 19.34 -10.93 -6.20
N ALA A 154 19.70 -9.93 -7.01
CA ALA A 154 20.40 -10.22 -8.26
C ALA A 154 21.65 -10.99 -7.85
N GLY A 155 21.72 -12.28 -8.19
CA GLY A 155 22.88 -13.09 -7.86
C GLY A 155 24.14 -12.39 -8.36
N ARG A 156 25.12 -12.22 -7.48
CA ARG A 156 26.51 -12.30 -7.90
C ARG A 156 26.65 -13.73 -8.40
N GLU A 157 26.64 -13.90 -9.72
CA GLU A 157 27.31 -15.05 -10.29
C GLU A 157 28.79 -14.75 -10.06
N ASN A 158 29.31 -15.30 -8.97
CA ASN A 158 30.75 -15.44 -8.81
C ASN A 158 31.16 -16.51 -9.83
N VAL A 159 32.06 -16.10 -10.73
CA VAL A 159 32.90 -16.91 -11.64
C VAL A 159 32.17 -17.54 -12.81
#